data_AF-A0A8T7BY73-F1
#
_entry.id   AF-A0A8T7BY73-F1
#
_cell.length_a   1.000
_cell.length_b   1.000
_cell.length_c   1.000
_cell.angle_alpha   90.00
_cell.angle_beta   90.00
_cell.angle_gamma   90.00
#
_symmetry.space_group_name_H-M   'P 1'
#
loop_
_entity.id
_entity.type
_entity.pdbx_description
1 polymer ?
#
loop_
_entity_poly.entity_id
_entity_poly.type
_entity_poly.pdbx_seq_one_letter_code
_entity_poly.pdbx_strand_id
1 'polypeptide(L)' 'FGNCGAAGAPTVLSQNWEQLQNGGALILNVVGSGLSWGGVLMESSGEAAA' A
#
# COMPACT_ATOMS: atom_id res chain seq x y z
N PHE A 1 15.91 1.05 3.95
CA PHE A 1 15.39 0.08 4.93
C PHE A 1 15.51 -1.30 4.32
N GLY A 2 16.15 -2.25 5.01
CA GLY A 2 16.33 -3.63 4.52
C GLY A 2 15.06 -4.46 4.65
N ASN A 3 15.18 -5.76 4.85
CA ASN A 3 14.03 -6.62 5.12
C ASN A 3 13.38 -6.25 6.47
N CYS A 4 12.12 -5.79 6.43
CA CYS A 4 11.34 -5.42 7.61
C CYS A 4 10.21 -6.43 7.93
N GLY A 5 10.25 -7.63 7.34
CA GLY A 5 9.23 -8.66 7.53
C GLY A 5 7.83 -8.16 7.17
N ALA A 6 6.84 -8.47 8.00
CA ALA A 6 5.44 -8.10 7.78
C ALA A 6 5.20 -6.58 7.67
N ALA A 7 6.11 -5.75 8.22
CA ALA A 7 6.00 -4.30 8.16
C ALA A 7 6.58 -3.70 6.86
N GLY A 8 7.20 -4.49 5.97
CA GLY A 8 7.87 -3.99 4.77
C GLY A 8 6.94 -3.20 3.84
N ALA A 9 5.87 -3.84 3.35
CA ALA A 9 4.91 -3.18 2.47
C ALA A 9 4.24 -1.94 3.09
N PRO A 10 3.69 -1.97 4.33
CA PRO A 10 3.08 -0.78 4.93
C PRO A 10 4.10 0.34 5.23
N THR A 11 5.37 0.00 5.49
CA THR A 11 6.43 1.02 5.65
C THR A 11 6.70 1.74 4.32
N VAL A 12 6.76 1.00 3.20
CA VAL A 12 6.91 1.61 1.86
C VAL A 12 5.70 2.49 1.54
N LEU A 13 4.48 2.02 1.85
CA LEU A 13 3.28 2.84 1.68
C LEU A 13 3.39 4.15 2.49
N SER A 14 3.74 4.08 3.77
CA SER A 14 3.88 5.26 4.63
C SER A 14 4.93 6.25 4.11
N GLN A 15 6.05 5.76 3.56
CA GLN A 15 7.11 6.60 3.02
C GLN A 15 6.73 7.34 1.73
N ASN A 16 5.79 6.77 0.97
CA ASN A 16 5.33 7.32 -0.30
C ASN A 16 3.92 7.89 -0.20
N TRP A 17 3.44 8.18 1.01
CA TRP A 17 2.06 8.62 1.25
C TRP A 17 1.69 9.86 0.43
N GLU A 18 2.61 10.82 0.33
CA GLU A 18 2.42 12.07 -0.45
C GLU A 18 2.42 11.86 -1.97
N GLN A 19 2.81 10.67 -2.46
CA GLN A 19 2.78 10.33 -3.88
C GLN A 19 1.46 9.66 -4.29
N LEU A 20 0.60 9.35 -3.32
CA LEU A 20 -0.71 8.79 -3.61
C LEU A 20 -1.59 9.83 -4.28
N GLN A 21 -2.18 9.46 -5.41
CA GLN A 21 -3.10 10.34 -6.11
C GLN A 21 -4.45 10.35 -5.38
N ASN A 22 -4.99 11.55 -5.15
CA ASN A 22 -6.37 11.72 -4.69
C ASN A 22 -7.33 11.10 -5.71
N GLY A 23 -8.31 10.32 -5.25
CA GLY A 23 -9.21 9.56 -6.13
C GLY A 23 -8.55 8.36 -6.80
N GLY A 24 -7.28 8.05 -6.47
CA GLY A 24 -6.52 6.95 -7.07
C GLY A 24 -6.75 5.61 -6.36
N ALA A 25 -6.42 4.53 -7.07
CA ALA A 25 -6.43 3.17 -6.54
C ALA A 25 -5.01 2.71 -6.18
N LEU A 26 -4.89 1.99 -5.06
CA LEU A 26 -3.64 1.46 -4.51
C LEU A 26 -3.82 -0.03 -4.19
N ILE A 27 -2.87 -0.85 -4.62
CA ILE A 27 -2.78 -2.25 -4.20
C ILE A 27 -1.62 -2.40 -3.23
N LEU A 28 -1.88 -2.95 -2.04
CA LEU A 28 -0.85 -3.32 -1.08
C LEU A 28 -0.83 -4.84 -0.91
N ASN A 29 0.31 -5.46 -1.24
CA ASN A 29 0.51 -6.91 -1.13
C ASN A 29 1.57 -7.23 -0.08
N VAL A 30 1.32 -8.28 0.69
CA VAL A 30 2.27 -8.86 1.64
C VAL A 30 2.53 -10.32 1.28
N VAL A 31 3.79 -10.74 1.43
CA VAL A 31 4.20 -12.14 1.23
C VAL A 31 4.80 -12.64 2.54
N GLY A 32 4.22 -13.70 3.07
CA GLY A 32 4.73 -14.45 4.22
C GLY A 32 5.59 -15.63 3.78
N SER A 33 6.18 -16.32 4.75
CA SER A 33 6.86 -17.59 4.51
C SER A 33 5.88 -18.67 4.02
N GLY A 34 6.43 -19.74 3.43
CA GLY A 34 5.60 -20.88 2.98
C GLY A 34 4.66 -20.55 1.82
N LEU A 35 5.06 -19.64 0.93
CA LEU A 35 4.29 -19.23 -0.27
C LEU A 35 2.92 -18.60 0.03
N SER A 36 2.70 -18.16 1.28
CA SER A 36 1.47 -17.48 1.66
C SER A 36 1.53 -16.00 1.27
N TRP A 37 0.46 -15.48 0.68
CA TRP A 37 0.36 -14.06 0.32
C TRP A 37 -1.05 -13.54 0.58
N GLY A 38 -1.15 -12.22 0.75
CA GLY A 38 -2.42 -11.53 0.91
C GLY A 38 -2.31 -10.12 0.36
N GLY A 39 -3.42 -9.57 -0.10
CA GLY A 39 -3.47 -8.25 -0.71
C GLY A 39 -4.75 -7.51 -0.39
N VAL A 40 -4.66 -6.18 -0.43
CA VAL A 40 -5.82 -5.28 -0.35
C VAL A 40 -5.74 -4.27 -1.48
N LEU A 41 -6.89 -4.04 -2.14
CA LEU A 41 -7.11 -2.88 -3.00
C LEU A 41 -7.78 -1.81 -2.14
N MET A 42 -7.18 -0.63 -2.10
CA MET A 42 -7.68 0.54 -1.40
C MET A 42 -7.86 1.68 -2.39
N GLU A 43 -8.90 2.46 -2.20
CA GLU A 43 -9.15 3.67 -2.99
C GLU A 43 -8.93 4.87 -2.09
N SER A 44 -8.16 5.84 -2.59
CA SER A 44 -8.00 7.13 -1.93
C SER A 44 -9.23 7.97 -2.23
N SER A 45 -9.91 8.44 -1.19
CA SER A 45 -11.01 9.40 -1.36
C SER A 45 -10.45 10.69 -1.99
N GLY A 46 -10.87 10.99 -3.21
CA GLY A 46 -10.69 12.32 -3.81
C GLY A 46 -11.92 13.18 -3.55
N GLU A 47 -11.75 14.48 -3.41
CA GLU A 47 -12.89 15.40 -3.58
C GLU A 47 -13.32 15.33 -5.05
N ALA A 48 -14.61 15.09 -5.29
CA ALA A 48 -15.15 15.14 -6.65
C ALA A 48 -14.89 16.55 -7.20
N ALA A 49 -14.32 16.65 -8.40
CA ALA A 49 -14.18 17.92 -9.09
C ALA A 49 -15.58 18.56 -9.20
N ALA A 50 -15.75 19.73 -8.57
CA ALA A 50 -16.97 20.51 -8.57
C ALA A 50 -17.28 21.09 -9.96
#